data_AF-A0A2N7R6L8-F1
#
_entry.id   AF-A0A2N7R6L8-F1
#
_cell.length_a   1.000
_cell.length_b   1.000
_cell.length_c   1.000
_cell.angle_alpha   90.00
_cell.angle_beta   90.00
_cell.angle_gamma   90.00
#
_symmetry.space_group_name_H-M   'P 1'
#
loop_
_entity.id
_entity.type
_entity.pdbx_description
1 polymer ?
#
loop_
_entity_poly.entity_id
_entity_poly.type
_entity_poly.pdbx_seq_one_letter_code
_entity_poly.pdbx_strand_id
1 'polypeptide(L)'
;MTVINAPELAPALVAQVAPAGSLVVQMTLDGGVAERMVARGERLPLATLAASGQRIVAAAGIGNPQRFFAMLRGAGLDFTELPLPDHHDFLDQPFAALDTDVILITEKDAVKCAQIEHLKDDPRLWVVPVSARIDSALAQQIVEKCRGRSTA
;
A
#
# COMPACT_ATOMS: atom_id res chain seq x y z
N MET A 1 20.73 9.03 -4.76
CA MET A 1 19.47 8.27 -4.75
C MET A 1 18.38 9.27 -5.08
N THR A 2 17.77 9.15 -6.25
CA THR A 2 16.71 10.08 -6.69
C THR A 2 15.41 9.31 -6.67
N VAL A 3 14.53 9.65 -5.73
CA VAL A 3 13.19 9.06 -5.65
C VAL A 3 12.27 9.89 -6.52
N ILE A 4 11.84 9.34 -7.66
CA ILE A 4 10.87 9.99 -8.54
C ILE A 4 9.49 9.44 -8.19
N ASN A 5 8.56 10.32 -7.83
CA ASN A 5 7.20 9.96 -7.48
C ASN A 5 6.24 10.50 -8.55
N ALA A 6 6.16 9.80 -9.69
CA ALA A 6 5.22 10.09 -10.77
C ALA A 6 4.36 8.85 -11.03
N PRO A 7 3.05 9.01 -11.33
CA PRO A 7 2.13 7.89 -11.59
C PRO A 7 2.52 7.09 -12.85
N GLU A 8 3.22 7.73 -13.78
CA GLU A 8 3.79 7.09 -14.96
C GLU A 8 5.19 7.67 -15.21
N LEU A 9 6.20 6.80 -15.31
CA LEU A 9 7.56 7.22 -15.68
C LEU A 9 7.66 7.27 -17.20
N ALA A 10 7.20 8.37 -17.79
CA ALA A 10 7.48 8.64 -19.19
C ALA A 10 9.00 8.64 -19.40
N PRO A 11 9.54 7.99 -20.45
CA PRO A 11 11.00 7.92 -20.70
C PRO A 11 11.69 9.29 -20.70
N ALA A 12 10.96 10.34 -21.09
CA ALA A 12 11.42 11.72 -21.08
C ALA A 12 11.63 12.30 -19.65
N LEU A 13 10.82 11.88 -18.66
CA LEU A 13 10.93 12.34 -17.27
C LEU A 13 12.10 11.65 -16.55
N VAL A 14 12.36 10.38 -16.86
CA VAL A 14 13.54 9.65 -16.39
C VAL A 14 14.83 10.34 -16.88
N ALA A 15 14.85 10.73 -18.15
CA ALA A 15 16.01 11.39 -18.77
C ALA A 15 16.28 12.81 -18.25
N GLN A 16 15.26 13.55 -17.78
CA GLN A 16 15.43 14.90 -17.24
C GLN A 16 15.83 14.94 -15.76
N VAL A 17 15.44 13.93 -14.98
CA VAL A 17 15.52 13.99 -13.51
C VAL A 17 16.62 13.09 -12.94
N ALA A 18 17.09 12.09 -13.70
CA ALA A 18 18.16 11.19 -13.29
C ALA A 18 19.44 11.46 -14.10
N PRO A 19 20.53 11.98 -13.48
CA PRO A 19 21.82 12.02 -14.15
C PRO A 19 22.27 10.60 -14.53
N ALA A 20 22.97 10.46 -15.65
CA ALA A 20 23.47 9.18 -16.15
C ALA A 20 24.18 8.40 -15.02
N GLY A 21 23.65 7.23 -14.67
CA GLY A 21 24.16 6.38 -13.58
C GLY A 21 23.39 6.47 -12.25
N SER A 22 22.30 7.24 -12.17
CA SER A 22 21.44 7.27 -10.96
C SER A 22 20.42 6.14 -10.93
N LEU A 23 20.35 5.45 -9.80
CA LEU A 23 19.32 4.45 -9.47
C LEU A 23 17.95 5.14 -9.38
N VAL A 24 17.08 4.89 -10.36
CA VAL A 24 15.65 5.29 -10.30
C VAL A 24 14.87 4.10 -9.78
N VAL A 25 14.31 4.23 -8.58
CA VAL A 25 13.41 3.23 -8.01
C VAL A 25 11.99 3.72 -8.20
N GLN A 26 11.22 3.03 -9.02
CA GLN A 26 9.78 3.21 -9.09
C GLN A 26 9.13 2.33 -8.02
N MET A 27 8.41 2.94 -7.09
CA MET A 27 7.55 2.20 -6.16
C MET A 27 6.12 2.31 -6.67
N THR A 28 5.66 1.31 -7.42
CA THR A 28 4.23 1.15 -7.73
C THR A 28 3.58 0.37 -6.62
N LEU A 29 2.39 0.79 -6.17
CA LEU A 29 1.57 -0.03 -5.28
C LEU A 29 0.85 -1.09 -6.12
N ASP A 30 1.27 -2.37 -6.04
CA ASP A 30 0.50 -3.49 -6.59
C ASP A 30 -0.65 -3.81 -5.64
N GLY A 31 -1.72 -3.01 -5.71
CA GLY A 31 -2.90 -3.09 -4.84
C GLY A 31 -4.06 -3.84 -5.48
N GLY A 32 -3.83 -5.01 -6.07
CA GLY A 32 -4.88 -5.72 -6.84
C GLY A 32 -5.91 -6.47 -5.98
N VAL A 33 -5.58 -6.74 -4.71
CA VAL A 33 -6.39 -7.56 -3.80
C VAL A 33 -6.48 -6.93 -2.41
N ALA A 34 -7.50 -7.32 -1.65
CA ALA A 34 -7.64 -7.07 -0.23
C ALA A 34 -7.72 -8.42 0.51
N GLU A 35 -7.05 -8.55 1.65
CA GLU A 35 -7.00 -9.75 2.48
C GLU A 35 -7.74 -9.51 3.79
N ARG A 36 -8.65 -10.41 4.17
CA ARG A 36 -9.40 -10.24 5.41
C ARG A 36 -8.48 -10.41 6.61
N MET A 37 -8.50 -9.45 7.54
CA MET A 37 -7.57 -9.45 8.67
C MET A 37 -7.81 -10.64 9.61
N VAL A 38 -9.09 -10.94 9.91
CA VAL A 38 -9.51 -12.05 10.78
C VAL A 38 -9.35 -13.43 10.14
N ALA A 39 -9.27 -13.49 8.81
CA ALA A 39 -9.18 -14.72 8.04
C ALA A 39 -8.14 -14.53 6.94
N ARG A 40 -6.84 -14.62 7.28
CA ARG A 40 -5.72 -14.37 6.35
C ARG A 40 -5.72 -15.21 5.07
N GLY A 41 -6.56 -16.25 4.98
CA GLY A 41 -6.76 -17.03 3.75
C GLY A 41 -7.83 -16.46 2.80
N GLU A 42 -8.65 -15.52 3.26
CA GLU A 42 -9.70 -14.90 2.47
C GLU A 42 -9.18 -13.65 1.78
N ARG A 43 -9.10 -13.73 0.45
CA ARG A 43 -8.60 -12.66 -0.41
C ARG A 43 -9.63 -12.34 -1.46
N LEU A 44 -9.87 -11.06 -1.67
CA LEU A 44 -10.78 -10.58 -2.70
C LEU A 44 -10.05 -9.61 -3.64
N PRO A 45 -10.22 -9.75 -4.96
CA PRO A 45 -9.79 -8.72 -5.89
C PRO A 45 -10.48 -7.39 -5.57
N LEU A 46 -9.72 -6.30 -5.64
CA LEU A 46 -10.25 -4.95 -5.48
C LEU A 46 -11.37 -4.63 -6.48
N ALA A 47 -11.27 -5.16 -7.70
CA ALA A 47 -12.32 -5.05 -8.71
C ALA A 47 -13.64 -5.74 -8.28
N THR A 48 -13.56 -6.85 -7.54
CA THR A 48 -14.76 -7.52 -7.01
C THR A 48 -15.43 -6.67 -5.94
N LEU A 49 -14.65 -6.01 -5.07
CA LEU A 49 -15.16 -5.07 -4.08
C LEU A 49 -15.77 -3.82 -4.74
N ALA A 50 -15.14 -3.31 -5.79
CA ALA A 50 -15.69 -2.20 -6.56
C ALA A 50 -17.07 -2.53 -7.18
N ALA A 51 -17.26 -3.78 -7.61
CA ALA A 51 -18.51 -4.25 -8.21
C ALA A 51 -19.55 -4.74 -7.19
N SER A 52 -19.21 -4.85 -5.90
CA SER A 52 -20.10 -5.47 -4.91
C SER A 52 -21.22 -4.55 -4.41
N GLY A 53 -21.12 -3.24 -4.65
CA GLY A 53 -22.05 -2.24 -4.12
C GLY A 53 -22.00 -2.07 -2.60
N GLN A 54 -20.97 -2.64 -1.95
CA GLN A 54 -20.77 -2.51 -0.51
C GLN A 54 -20.35 -1.07 -0.16
N ARG A 55 -20.68 -0.66 1.07
CA ARG A 55 -20.16 0.58 1.64
C ARG A 55 -18.73 0.31 2.08
N ILE A 56 -17.81 1.06 1.49
CA ILE A 56 -16.38 0.92 1.71
C ILE A 56 -15.87 2.18 2.38
N VAL A 57 -15.11 2.01 3.46
CA VAL A 57 -14.27 3.05 4.05
C VAL A 57 -12.82 2.66 3.82
N ALA A 58 -11.98 3.60 3.42
CA ALA A 58 -10.53 3.39 3.36
C ALA A 58 -9.86 4.23 4.45
N ALA A 59 -9.11 3.59 5.35
CA ALA A 59 -8.40 4.25 6.43
C ALA A 59 -6.89 4.07 6.33
N ALA A 60 -6.13 5.13 6.60
CA ALA A 60 -4.68 5.09 6.51
C ALA A 60 -4.01 6.04 7.53
N GLY A 61 -3.16 5.48 8.39
CA GLY A 61 -2.35 6.18 9.41
C GLY A 61 -0.87 6.30 9.02
N ILE A 62 -0.62 6.78 7.79
CA ILE A 62 0.71 6.91 7.19
C ILE A 62 1.00 8.36 6.82
N GLY A 63 2.28 8.73 6.67
CA GLY A 63 2.67 10.13 6.38
C GLY A 63 2.14 10.75 5.08
N ASN A 64 1.59 9.95 4.14
CA ASN A 64 0.87 10.45 2.96
C ASN A 64 -0.29 9.50 2.59
N PRO A 65 -1.45 9.61 3.28
CA PRO A 65 -2.58 8.71 3.08
C PRO A 65 -3.22 8.88 1.69
N GLN A 66 -3.08 10.05 1.06
CA GLN A 66 -3.66 10.33 -0.26
C GLN A 66 -3.10 9.39 -1.34
N ARG A 67 -1.86 8.90 -1.20
CA ARG A 67 -1.30 7.90 -2.14
C ARG A 67 -2.03 6.56 -2.07
N PHE A 68 -2.43 6.15 -0.87
CA PHE A 68 -3.21 4.94 -0.67
C PHE A 68 -4.61 5.09 -1.28
N PHE A 69 -5.28 6.22 -1.02
CA PHE A 69 -6.60 6.47 -1.59
C PHE A 69 -6.58 6.62 -3.12
N ALA A 70 -5.60 7.33 -3.67
CA ALA A 70 -5.45 7.46 -5.13
C ALA A 70 -5.26 6.09 -5.81
N MET A 71 -4.51 5.17 -5.19
CA MET A 71 -4.38 3.79 -5.68
C MET A 71 -5.73 3.07 -5.68
N LEU A 72 -6.49 3.13 -4.58
CA LEU A 72 -7.80 2.48 -4.49
C LEU A 72 -8.79 3.01 -5.53
N ARG A 73 -8.80 4.33 -5.76
CA ARG A 73 -9.61 4.94 -6.83
C ARG A 73 -9.14 4.48 -8.21
N GLY A 74 -7.82 4.39 -8.41
CA GLY A 74 -7.23 3.85 -9.64
C GLY A 74 -7.60 2.38 -9.91
N ALA A 75 -7.89 1.61 -8.86
CA ALA A 75 -8.42 0.26 -8.94
C ALA A 75 -9.95 0.20 -9.15
N GLY A 76 -10.62 1.35 -9.25
CA GLY A 76 -12.04 1.46 -9.56
C GLY A 76 -12.98 1.45 -8.35
N LEU A 77 -12.46 1.55 -7.11
CA LEU A 77 -13.31 1.58 -5.92
C LEU A 77 -13.94 2.94 -5.70
N ASP A 78 -15.19 2.92 -5.24
CA ASP A 78 -15.85 4.04 -4.58
C ASP A 78 -15.86 3.80 -3.06
N PHE A 79 -15.41 4.79 -2.29
CA PHE A 79 -15.23 4.66 -0.85
C PHE A 79 -15.16 6.02 -0.14
N THR A 80 -15.45 6.01 1.16
CA THR A 80 -15.23 7.17 2.04
C THR A 80 -13.79 7.15 2.57
N GLU A 81 -13.10 8.27 2.45
CA GLU A 81 -11.74 8.44 2.99
C GLU A 81 -11.78 8.71 4.49
N LEU A 82 -10.96 7.97 5.24
CA LEU A 82 -10.71 8.19 6.65
C LEU A 82 -9.19 8.35 6.89
N PRO A 83 -8.63 9.55 6.64
CA PRO A 83 -7.24 9.82 6.97
C PRO A 83 -7.05 9.77 8.50
N LEU A 84 -6.05 9.02 8.95
CA LEU A 84 -5.66 8.95 10.35
C LEU A 84 -4.31 9.65 10.55
N PRO A 85 -4.03 10.19 11.75
CA PRO A 85 -2.70 10.69 12.11
C PRO A 85 -1.60 9.68 11.79
N ASP A 86 -0.43 10.15 11.36
CA ASP A 86 0.71 9.24 11.25
C ASP A 86 0.99 8.66 12.63
N HIS A 87 1.28 7.36 12.66
CA HIS A 87 1.44 6.61 13.89
C HIS A 87 0.18 6.47 14.77
N HIS A 88 -1.04 6.69 14.25
CA HIS A 88 -2.31 6.49 14.99
C HIS A 88 -2.33 5.21 15.85
N ASP A 89 -2.76 5.32 17.10
CA ASP A 89 -2.77 4.23 18.09
C ASP A 89 -4.12 3.49 18.18
N PHE A 90 -5.15 3.96 17.47
CA PHE A 90 -6.50 3.39 17.39
C PHE A 90 -7.22 3.29 18.75
N LEU A 91 -6.76 4.01 19.79
CA LEU A 91 -7.39 4.00 21.11
C LEU A 91 -8.72 4.76 21.15
N ASP A 92 -8.91 5.70 20.22
CA ASP A 92 -10.13 6.47 20.01
C ASP A 92 -11.24 5.69 19.28
N GLN A 93 -10.98 4.42 18.94
CA GLN A 93 -11.93 3.52 18.27
C GLN A 93 -12.53 4.14 17.00
N PRO A 94 -11.70 4.52 16.01
CA PRO A 94 -12.13 5.32 14.87
C PRO A 94 -13.14 4.58 13.96
N PHE A 95 -13.26 3.26 14.14
CA PHE A 95 -14.14 2.38 13.38
C PHE A 95 -15.47 2.04 14.08
N ALA A 96 -15.65 2.42 15.34
CA ALA A 96 -16.82 2.02 16.13
C ALA A 96 -18.13 2.64 15.63
N ALA A 97 -18.08 3.90 15.19
CA ALA A 97 -19.25 4.64 14.70
C ALA A 97 -19.49 4.48 13.19
N LEU A 98 -18.63 3.76 12.47
CA LEU A 98 -18.75 3.58 11.03
C LEU A 98 -19.83 2.56 10.70
N ASP A 99 -20.87 3.01 10.00
CA ASP A 99 -21.86 2.14 9.37
C ASP A 99 -21.37 1.76 7.95
N THR A 100 -20.43 0.83 7.89
CA THR A 100 -19.75 0.38 6.68
C THR A 100 -19.62 -1.14 6.66
N ASP A 101 -19.58 -1.71 5.46
CA ASP A 101 -19.49 -3.16 5.27
C ASP A 101 -18.04 -3.62 5.16
N VAL A 102 -17.17 -2.75 4.63
CA VAL A 102 -15.75 -3.00 4.41
C VAL A 102 -14.93 -1.79 4.87
N ILE A 103 -13.83 -2.06 5.57
CA ILE A 103 -12.81 -1.09 5.98
C ILE A 103 -11.48 -1.56 5.39
N LEU A 104 -10.98 -0.84 4.40
CA LEU A 104 -9.69 -1.08 3.78
C LEU A 104 -8.60 -0.32 4.55
N ILE A 105 -7.58 -1.04 5.02
CA ILE A 105 -6.44 -0.47 5.74
C ILE A 105 -5.11 -0.87 5.09
N THR A 106 -4.07 -0.10 5.40
CA THR A 106 -2.70 -0.42 4.99
C THR A 106 -2.14 -1.59 5.81
N GLU A 107 -1.10 -2.25 5.30
CA GLU A 107 -0.38 -3.29 6.07
C GLU A 107 0.19 -2.76 7.40
N LYS A 108 0.69 -1.51 7.43
CA LYS A 108 1.23 -0.88 8.63
C LYS A 108 0.14 -0.73 9.71
N ASP A 109 -1.05 -0.31 9.30
CA ASP A 109 -2.18 -0.13 10.21
C ASP A 109 -2.75 -1.49 10.67
N ALA A 110 -2.73 -2.49 9.81
CA ALA A 110 -3.16 -3.85 10.14
C ALA A 110 -2.29 -4.49 11.24
N VAL A 111 -0.98 -4.25 11.23
CA VAL A 111 -0.08 -4.73 12.30
C VAL A 111 -0.51 -4.18 13.66
N LYS A 112 -0.99 -2.93 13.72
CA LYS A 112 -1.48 -2.32 14.97
C LYS A 112 -2.86 -2.83 15.35
N CYS A 113 -3.79 -2.86 14.40
CA CYS A 113 -5.17 -3.34 14.63
C CYS A 113 -5.16 -4.79 15.17
N ALA A 114 -4.26 -5.64 14.68
CA ALA A 114 -4.10 -7.01 15.15
C ALA A 114 -3.65 -7.14 16.62
N GLN A 115 -3.08 -6.08 17.21
CA GLN A 115 -2.67 -6.05 18.62
C GLN A 115 -3.77 -5.54 19.56
N ILE A 116 -4.89 -5.08 19.01
CA ILE A 116 -5.95 -4.40 19.76
C ILE A 116 -7.17 -5.32 19.84
N GLU A 117 -7.60 -5.68 21.05
CA GLU A 117 -8.64 -6.70 21.28
C GLU A 117 -9.96 -6.46 20.52
N HIS A 118 -10.42 -5.22 20.44
CA HIS A 118 -11.69 -4.89 19.79
C HIS A 118 -11.57 -4.73 18.26
N LEU A 119 -10.35 -4.70 17.72
CA LEU A 119 -10.09 -4.57 16.28
C LEU A 119 -9.59 -5.88 15.67
N LYS A 120 -8.83 -6.68 16.41
CA LYS A 120 -8.22 -7.92 15.92
C LYS A 120 -9.23 -8.89 15.30
N ASP A 121 -10.47 -8.86 15.81
CA ASP A 121 -11.59 -9.73 15.41
C ASP A 121 -12.70 -8.97 14.62
N ASP A 122 -12.48 -7.71 14.21
CA ASP A 122 -13.48 -6.97 13.42
C ASP A 122 -13.54 -7.54 11.98
N PRO A 123 -14.66 -8.17 11.57
CA PRO A 123 -14.79 -8.82 10.27
C PRO A 123 -14.80 -7.83 9.10
N ARG A 124 -15.00 -6.54 9.38
CA ARG A 124 -15.01 -5.48 8.36
C ARG A 124 -13.60 -5.09 7.95
N LEU A 125 -12.55 -5.47 8.69
CA LEU A 125 -11.17 -5.06 8.39
C LEU A 125 -10.53 -5.93 7.32
N TRP A 126 -10.09 -5.26 6.25
CA TRP A 126 -9.34 -5.85 5.15
C TRP A 126 -8.05 -5.08 4.91
N VAL A 127 -6.98 -5.83 4.73
CA VAL A 127 -5.65 -5.31 4.50
C VAL A 127 -5.41 -5.26 3.00
N VAL A 128 -4.99 -4.11 2.49
CA VAL A 128 -4.57 -3.98 1.09
C VAL A 128 -3.04 -4.05 1.05
N PRO A 129 -2.45 -5.20 0.67
CA PRO A 129 -1.01 -5.34 0.57
C PRO A 129 -0.47 -4.38 -0.50
N VAL A 130 0.66 -3.75 -0.18
CA VAL A 130 1.30 -2.80 -1.07
C VAL A 130 2.62 -3.38 -1.54
N SER A 131 2.62 -4.11 -2.66
CA SER A 131 3.87 -4.69 -3.17
C SER A 131 4.66 -3.62 -3.93
N ALA A 132 5.87 -3.31 -3.47
CA ALA A 132 6.82 -2.51 -4.24
C ALA A 132 7.41 -3.36 -5.37
N ARG A 133 7.02 -3.11 -6.62
CA ARG A 133 7.68 -3.72 -7.78
C ARG A 133 8.99 -3.00 -8.05
N ILE A 134 10.10 -3.64 -7.72
CA ILE A 134 11.43 -3.21 -8.13
C ILE A 134 11.66 -3.72 -9.55
N ASP A 135 11.92 -2.82 -10.50
CA ASP A 135 12.15 -3.20 -11.88
C ASP A 135 13.39 -4.10 -12.02
N SER A 136 13.22 -5.20 -12.75
CA SER A 136 14.11 -6.38 -12.76
C SER A 136 15.49 -6.16 -13.39
N ALA A 137 15.79 -4.96 -13.91
CA ALA A 137 17.15 -4.58 -14.30
C ALA A 137 18.16 -4.61 -13.12
N LEU A 138 17.65 -4.69 -11.88
CA LEU A 138 18.44 -4.72 -10.65
C LEU A 138 19.01 -6.10 -10.27
N ALA A 139 18.42 -7.23 -10.70
CA ALA A 139 18.86 -8.54 -10.19
C ALA A 139 20.29 -8.91 -10.62
N GLN A 140 20.74 -8.44 -11.79
CA GLN A 140 22.09 -8.75 -12.29
C GLN A 140 23.19 -7.87 -11.68
N GLN A 141 22.91 -6.62 -11.30
CA GLN A 141 23.96 -5.72 -10.77
C GLN A 141 24.26 -5.90 -9.28
N ILE A 142 23.34 -6.46 -8.49
CA ILE A 142 23.60 -6.76 -7.07
C ILE A 142 24.55 -7.96 -6.93
N VAL A 143 24.44 -8.97 -7.81
CA VAL A 143 25.37 -10.12 -7.82
C VAL A 143 26.78 -9.70 -8.24
N GLU A 144 26.90 -8.71 -9.12
CA GLU A 144 28.18 -8.28 -9.66
C GLU A 144 29.00 -7.45 -8.66
N LYS A 145 28.36 -6.61 -7.82
CA LYS A 145 29.07 -5.86 -6.77
C LYS A 145 29.47 -6.69 -5.55
N CYS A 146 28.82 -7.81 -5.26
CA CYS A 146 29.22 -8.70 -4.17
C CYS A 146 30.40 -9.62 -4.52
N ARG A 147 30.75 -9.79 -5.79
CA ARG A 147 31.89 -10.62 -6.23
C ARG A 147 33.21 -9.85 -6.41
N GLY A 148 33.19 -8.52 -6.41
CA GLY A 148 34.35 -7.67 -6.68
C GLY A 148 35.16 -7.22 -5.46
N ARG A 149 34.78 -7.60 -4.24
CA ARG A 149 35.58 -7.32 -3.02
C ARG A 149 35.95 -8.62 -2.30
N SER A 150 36.75 -9.44 -2.97
CA SER A 150 37.76 -10.22 -2.25
C SER A 150 38.95 -9.30 -2.06
N THR A 151 39.13 -8.86 -0.83
CA THR A 151 40.26 -8.07 -0.32
C THR A 151 41.58 -8.77 -0.63
N ALA A 152 42.45 -8.09 -1.37
CA ALA A 152 43.90 -8.27 -1.24
C ALA A 152 44.40 -7.31 -0.16
#